data_AF-A0A7V8LKS1-F1
#
_entry.id   AF-A0A7V8LKS1-F1
#
_cell.length_a   1.000
_cell.length_b   1.000
_cell.length_c   1.000
_cell.angle_alpha   90.00
_cell.angle_beta   90.00
_cell.angle_gamma   90.00
#
_symmetry.space_group_name_H-M   'P 1'
#
loop_
_entity.id
_entity.type
_entity.pdbx_description
1 polymer ?
#
loop_
_entity_poly.entity_id
_entity_poly.type
_entity_poly.pdbx_seq_one_letter_code
_entity_poly.pdbx_strand_id
1 'polypeptide(L)'
;MSSTVATAGDSAIQLHRTVAASARSAAVGLPTVNSVGMRAGHAEILESALGETRRTLEGLAHVADVGARGAGALGDQDRENGRKYGSAPLALRGV
;
A
#
# COMPACT_ATOMS: atom_id res chain seq x y z
N MET A 1 -13.74 -13.54 26.87
CA MET A 1 -12.73 -13.25 25.84
C MET A 1 -13.43 -12.56 24.69
N SER A 2 -13.16 -11.26 24.50
CA SER A 2 -13.79 -10.43 23.47
C SER A 2 -13.22 -10.86 22.11
N SER A 3 -14.06 -11.50 21.29
CA SER A 3 -13.72 -11.77 19.89
C SER A 3 -13.65 -10.43 19.16
N THR A 4 -12.45 -9.84 19.11
CA THR A 4 -12.16 -8.82 18.11
C THR A 4 -12.38 -9.49 16.77
N VAL A 5 -13.47 -9.13 16.09
CA VAL A 5 -13.58 -9.35 14.65
C VAL A 5 -12.47 -8.51 14.06
N ALA A 6 -11.29 -9.10 13.92
CA ALA A 6 -10.22 -8.57 13.09
C ALA A 6 -10.78 -8.63 11.67
N THR A 7 -11.54 -7.60 11.30
CA THR A 7 -11.92 -7.39 9.92
C THR A 7 -10.63 -7.40 9.12
N ALA A 8 -10.53 -8.25 8.10
CA ALA A 8 -9.37 -8.31 7.21
C ALA A 8 -8.96 -6.93 6.65
N GLY A 9 -9.85 -5.93 6.72
CA GLY A 9 -9.56 -4.52 6.49
C GLY A 9 -8.41 -3.96 7.32
N ASP A 10 -8.29 -4.26 8.62
CA ASP A 10 -7.21 -3.69 9.46
C ASP A 10 -5.83 -4.20 9.05
N SER A 11 -5.71 -5.50 8.76
CA SER A 11 -4.46 -6.05 8.23
C SER A 11 -4.16 -5.53 6.82
N ALA A 12 -5.17 -5.41 5.95
CA ALA A 12 -5.00 -4.84 4.61
C ALA A 12 -4.55 -3.36 4.64
N ILE A 13 -5.13 -2.53 5.52
CA ILE A 13 -4.72 -1.14 5.73
C ILE A 13 -3.26 -1.08 6.17
N GLN A 14 -2.87 -1.91 7.15
CA GLN A 14 -1.51 -1.93 7.66
C GLN A 14 -0.50 -2.44 6.62
N LEU A 15 -0.87 -3.45 5.81
CA LEU A 15 -0.06 -3.93 4.71
C LEU A 15 0.23 -2.79 3.72
N HIS A 16 -0.79 -2.07 3.28
CA HIS A 16 -0.64 -0.94 2.37
C HIS A 16 0.22 0.19 2.95
N ARG A 17 -0.01 0.58 4.21
CA ARG A 17 0.82 1.60 4.88
C ARG A 17 2.28 1.17 4.99
N THR A 18 2.52 -0.09 5.30
CA THR A 18 3.88 -0.66 5.40
C THR A 18 4.58 -0.62 4.04
N VAL A 19 3.90 -1.02 2.96
CA VAL A 19 4.44 -0.93 1.60
C VAL A 19 4.76 0.52 1.24
N ALA A 20 3.87 1.46 1.55
CA ALA A 20 4.09 2.87 1.25
C ALA A 20 5.31 3.44 2.01
N ALA A 21 5.47 3.08 3.29
CA ALA A 21 6.62 3.47 4.10
C ALA A 21 7.92 2.86 3.57
N SER A 22 7.92 1.56 3.26
CA SER A 22 9.09 0.86 2.70
C SER A 22 9.51 1.44 1.35
N ALA A 23 8.55 1.73 0.46
CA ALA A 23 8.83 2.33 -0.84
C ALA A 23 9.46 3.72 -0.71
N ARG A 24 8.95 4.58 0.20
CA ARG A 24 9.56 5.87 0.52
C ARG A 24 10.98 5.72 1.07
N SER A 25 11.18 4.79 2.00
CA SER A 25 12.50 4.51 2.57
C SER A 25 13.49 4.05 1.50
N ALA A 26 13.06 3.18 0.58
CA ALA A 26 13.89 2.71 -0.52
C ALA A 26 14.25 3.85 -1.50
N ALA A 27 13.31 4.74 -1.83
CA ALA A 27 13.55 5.88 -2.71
C ALA A 27 14.59 6.85 -2.14
N VAL A 28 14.56 7.08 -0.82
CA VAL A 28 15.56 7.88 -0.10
C VAL A 28 16.91 7.16 -0.03
N GLY A 29 16.91 5.83 0.06
CA GLY A 29 18.11 4.99 0.12
C GLY A 29 18.81 4.74 -1.22
N LEU A 30 18.30 5.27 -2.33
CA LEU A 30 18.96 5.12 -3.63
C LEU A 30 20.34 5.81 -3.63
N PRO A 31 21.38 5.16 -4.17
CA PRO A 31 22.72 5.74 -4.24
C PRO A 31 22.77 6.90 -5.25
N THR A 32 23.77 7.76 -5.11
CA THR A 32 24.14 8.78 -6.10
C THR A 32 25.22 8.25 -7.02
N VAL A 33 25.18 8.56 -8.33
CA VAL A 33 26.24 8.13 -9.23
C VAL A 33 27.48 8.99 -9.02
N ASN A 34 28.62 8.34 -8.83
CA ASN A 34 29.92 8.97 -8.92
C ASN A 34 30.54 8.63 -10.29
N SER A 35 30.66 9.63 -11.15
CA SER A 35 31.11 9.46 -12.53
C SER A 35 32.64 9.40 -12.69
N VAL A 36 33.42 9.56 -11.62
CA VAL A 36 34.89 9.56 -11.68
C VAL A 36 35.41 8.22 -12.23
N GLY A 37 36.18 8.29 -13.31
CA GLY A 37 36.76 7.13 -13.98
C GLY A 37 35.79 6.34 -14.87
N MET A 38 34.53 6.76 -14.99
CA MET A 38 33.56 6.13 -15.89
C MET A 38 33.77 6.56 -17.34
N ARG A 39 33.44 5.68 -18.29
CA ARG A 39 33.37 6.03 -19.71
C ARG A 39 32.21 7.01 -19.96
N ALA A 40 32.35 7.85 -20.98
CA ALA A 40 31.26 8.70 -21.47
C ALA A 40 30.00 7.87 -21.74
N GLY A 41 28.84 8.34 -21.28
CA GLY A 41 27.53 7.66 -21.40
C GLY A 41 27.20 6.64 -20.31
N HIS A 42 28.17 6.04 -19.61
CA HIS A 42 27.86 5.09 -18.53
C HIS A 42 27.24 5.78 -17.31
N ALA A 43 27.74 6.96 -16.95
CA ALA A 43 27.15 7.75 -15.86
C ALA A 43 25.70 8.12 -16.19
N GLU A 44 25.40 8.51 -17.42
CA GLU A 44 24.05 8.86 -17.87
C GLU A 44 23.09 7.67 -17.82
N ILE A 45 23.54 6.47 -18.21
CA ILE A 45 22.72 5.25 -18.10
C ILE A 45 22.37 4.95 -16.64
N LEU A 46 23.34 5.04 -15.73
CA LEU A 46 23.10 4.80 -14.31
C LEU A 46 22.20 5.86 -13.69
N GLU A 47 22.42 7.14 -13.99
CA GLU A 47 21.57 8.23 -13.50
C GLU A 47 20.13 8.08 -14.02
N SER A 48 19.96 7.71 -15.28
CA SER A 48 18.64 7.44 -15.86
C SER A 48 17.94 6.27 -15.16
N ALA A 49 18.65 5.15 -14.95
CA ALA A 49 18.10 3.98 -14.27
C ALA A 49 17.72 4.27 -12.82
N LEU A 50 18.56 5.01 -12.09
CA LEU A 50 18.28 5.41 -10.71
C LEU A 50 17.12 6.42 -10.63
N GLY A 51 17.04 7.34 -11.58
CA GLY A 51 15.92 8.27 -11.71
C GLY A 51 14.59 7.57 -11.94
N GLU A 52 14.56 6.59 -12.86
CA GLU A 52 13.36 5.79 -13.12
C GLU A 52 12.99 4.88 -11.95
N THR A 53 14.00 4.32 -11.26
CA THR A 53 13.78 3.54 -10.04
C THR A 53 13.15 4.41 -8.94
N ARG A 54 13.64 5.63 -8.74
CA ARG A 54 13.08 6.59 -7.78
C ARG A 54 11.62 6.89 -8.10
N ARG A 55 11.33 7.24 -9.35
CA ARG A 55 9.97 7.53 -9.82
C ARG A 55 9.03 6.35 -9.60
N THR A 56 9.49 5.15 -9.90
CA THR A 56 8.71 3.91 -9.70
C THR A 56 8.41 3.68 -8.21
N LEU A 57 9.39 3.87 -7.32
CA LEU A 57 9.20 3.74 -5.88
C LEU A 57 8.24 4.79 -5.31
N GLU A 58 8.32 6.04 -5.78
CA GLU A 58 7.37 7.10 -5.42
C GLU A 58 5.95 6.78 -5.90
N GLY A 59 5.81 6.26 -7.12
CA GLY A 59 4.53 5.79 -7.66
C GLY A 59 3.95 4.62 -6.84
N LEU A 60 4.79 3.65 -6.45
CA LEU A 60 4.39 2.55 -5.57
C LEU A 60 3.90 3.06 -4.22
N ALA A 61 4.61 4.01 -3.61
CA ALA A 61 4.20 4.62 -2.36
C ALA A 61 2.83 5.29 -2.48
N HIS A 62 2.59 6.00 -3.58
CA HIS A 62 1.30 6.64 -3.85
C HIS A 62 0.16 5.63 -4.00
N VAL A 63 0.34 4.59 -4.83
CA VAL A 63 -0.68 3.53 -5.02
C VAL A 63 -0.98 2.81 -3.71
N ALA A 64 0.03 2.54 -2.90
CA ALA A 64 -0.14 1.94 -1.59
C ALA A 64 -0.92 2.85 -0.62
N ASP A 65 -0.68 4.17 -0.62
CA ASP A 65 -1.48 5.11 0.18
C ASP A 65 -2.97 5.13 -0.27
N VAL A 66 -3.23 5.04 -1.59
CA VAL A 66 -4.60 4.90 -2.12
C VAL A 66 -5.23 3.59 -1.65
N GLY A 67 -4.49 2.48 -1.73
CA GLY A 67 -4.93 1.17 -1.24
C GLY A 67 -5.31 1.19 0.25
N ALA A 68 -4.50 1.85 1.10
CA ALA A 68 -4.79 2.00 2.52
C ALA A 68 -6.09 2.78 2.76
N ARG A 69 -6.34 3.85 1.99
CA ARG A 69 -7.59 4.63 2.08
C ARG A 69 -8.80 3.81 1.64
N GLY A 70 -8.68 3.07 0.52
CA GLY A 70 -9.74 2.21 0.01
C GLY A 70 -10.10 1.10 0.99
N ALA A 71 -9.11 0.41 1.55
CA ALA A 71 -9.33 -0.61 2.57
C ALA A 71 -9.99 -0.04 3.84
N GLY A 72 -9.64 1.19 4.24
CA GLY A 72 -10.32 1.91 5.33
C GLY A 72 -11.79 2.16 5.04
N ALA A 73 -12.10 2.71 3.86
CA ALA A 73 -13.48 2.98 3.45
C ALA A 73 -14.35 1.71 3.41
N LEU A 74 -13.80 0.60 2.92
CA LEU A 74 -14.48 -0.70 2.94
C LEU A 74 -14.72 -1.20 4.37
N GLY A 75 -13.72 -1.07 5.27
CA GLY A 75 -13.90 -1.43 6.68
C GLY A 75 -14.97 -0.61 7.40
N ASP A 76 -15.09 0.69 7.06
CA ASP A 76 -16.16 1.55 7.59
C ASP A 76 -17.53 1.13 7.05
N GLN A 77 -17.62 0.81 5.75
CA GLN A 77 -18.84 0.28 5.14
C GLN A 77 -19.25 -1.07 5.75
N ASP A 78 -18.32 -1.99 5.99
CA ASP A 78 -18.57 -3.27 6.66
C ASP A 78 -19.11 -3.06 8.08
N ARG A 79 -18.54 -2.12 8.82
CA ARG A 79 -19.00 -1.77 10.17
C ARG A 79 -20.40 -1.16 10.14
N GLU A 80 -20.68 -0.29 9.17
CA GLU A 80 -22.01 0.29 8.99
C GLU A 80 -23.05 -0.76 8.62
N ASN A 81 -22.73 -1.65 7.67
CA ASN A 81 -23.58 -2.76 7.27
C ASN A 81 -23.85 -3.73 8.43
N GLY A 82 -22.82 -4.08 9.21
CA GLY A 82 -22.96 -4.91 10.40
C GLY A 82 -23.92 -4.31 11.44
N ARG A 83 -23.92 -2.98 11.62
CA ARG A 83 -24.89 -2.29 12.49
C ARG A 83 -26.31 -2.29 11.91
N LYS A 84 -26.45 -2.04 10.61
CA LYS A 84 -27.75 -1.94 9.93
C LYS A 84 -28.45 -3.28 9.75
N TYR A 85 -27.69 -4.33 9.47
CA TYR A 85 -28.21 -5.62 9.02
C TYR A 85 -27.79 -6.81 9.90
N GLY A 86 -26.99 -6.60 10.96
CA GLY A 86 -26.45 -7.68 11.81
C GLY A 86 -27.50 -8.46 12.63
N SER A 87 -28.73 -7.96 12.72
CA SER A 87 -29.87 -8.66 13.33
C SER A 87 -30.90 -9.15 12.31
N ALA A 88 -30.64 -9.04 11.01
CA ALA A 88 -31.51 -9.61 9.99
C ALA A 88 -31.49 -11.14 10.17
N PRO A 89 -32.63 -11.81 10.43
CA PRO A 89 -32.66 -13.26 10.41
C PRO A 89 -32.14 -13.71 9.05
N LEU A 90 -31.14 -14.58 9.02
CA LEU A 90 -30.82 -15.35 7.82
C LEU A 90 -32.14 -15.94 7.33
N ALA A 91 -32.67 -15.44 6.22
CA ALA A 91 -33.87 -15.95 5.56
C ALA A 91 -33.56 -17.30 4.87
N LEU A 92 -32.97 -18.21 5.65
CA LEU A 92 -32.71 -19.62 5.34
C LEU A 92 -33.46 -20.44 6.38
N ARG A 93 -34.79 -20.33 6.35
CA ARG A 93 -35.66 -21.36 6.91
C ARG A 93 -36.93 -21.47 6.07
N GLY A 94 -36.89 -22.43 5.16
CA GLY A 94 -38.06 -23.05 4.54
C GLY A 94 -38.67 -22.32 3.36
N VAL A 95 -38.22 -22.66 2.14
CA VAL A 95 -39.00 -23.45 1.17
C VAL A 95 -38.03 -24.38 0.46
#